data_AF-A0A6V8CE14-F1
#
_entry.id   AF-A0A6V8CE14-F1
#
_cell.length_a   1.000
_cell.length_b   1.000
_cell.length_c   1.000
_cell.angle_alpha   90.00
_cell.angle_beta   90.00
_cell.angle_gamma   90.00
#
_symmetry.space_group_name_H-M   'P 1'
#
loop_
_entity.id
_entity.type
_entity.pdbx_description
1 polymer ?
#
loop_
_entity_poly.entity_id
_entity_poly.type
_entity_poly.pdbx_seq_one_letter_code
_entity_poly.pdbx_strand_id
1 'polypeptide(L)'
;MGNDETGMGGTAPHPCPRPNRGRYLRATALVRATILMKELPQVRPRPMTWNPDEETLAFLRLVALQNAVEYAGQAVAGSVVGRIMGMRADLRPHGRVLAPAIATAVAEANAFVAEEGLEAAQEELASLAPELLESRPKAERRVGLPDLEGAKEGEVVLRFAPNPNGPLSFGHARGLVINGAYAERYKGILILGFDDTDTVVKPPMPEAYDTIQQETEWLLGRPADRGGIAR
;
A
#
# COMPACT_ATOMS: atom_id res chain seq x y z
N MET A 1 -31.22 62.34 64.45
CA MET A 1 -31.26 62.72 63.02
C MET A 1 -30.19 61.89 62.32
N GLY A 2 -30.44 61.01 61.37
CA GLY A 2 -31.64 60.39 60.84
C GLY A 2 -31.24 59.01 60.30
N ASN A 3 -32.21 58.12 60.21
CA ASN A 3 -32.08 56.77 59.65
C ASN A 3 -31.77 56.88 58.14
N ASP A 4 -31.03 55.92 57.60
CA ASP A 4 -31.40 55.27 56.33
C ASP A 4 -30.56 54.01 56.10
N GLU A 5 -31.19 52.88 56.42
CA GLU A 5 -30.84 51.56 55.93
C GLU A 5 -31.23 51.47 54.44
N THR A 6 -30.25 51.29 53.57
CA THR A 6 -30.44 50.78 52.20
C THR A 6 -29.44 49.63 52.07
N GLY A 7 -29.78 48.41 51.66
CA GLY A 7 -30.92 47.88 50.93
C GLY A 7 -30.33 46.74 50.11
N MET A 8 -30.57 45.50 50.54
CA MET A 8 -30.11 44.27 49.87
C MET A 8 -30.51 44.26 48.39
N GLY A 9 -29.53 44.09 47.51
CA GLY A 9 -29.74 43.94 46.06
C GLY A 9 -29.11 42.65 45.53
N GLY A 10 -29.57 41.49 46.01
CA GLY A 10 -29.25 40.21 45.41
C GLY A 10 -29.98 40.06 44.08
N THR A 11 -29.24 40.04 42.97
CA THR A 11 -29.80 39.75 41.65
C THR A 11 -30.15 38.26 41.55
N ALA A 12 -31.46 37.95 41.47
CA ALA A 12 -31.96 36.61 41.22
C ALA A 12 -31.56 36.11 39.81
N PRO A 13 -31.29 34.80 39.63
CA PRO A 13 -31.00 34.25 38.31
C PRO A 13 -32.27 34.21 37.45
N HIS A 14 -32.12 34.57 36.17
CA HIS A 14 -33.17 34.49 35.16
C HIS A 14 -33.73 33.05 35.03
N PRO A 15 -35.05 32.86 34.91
CA PRO A 15 -35.63 31.54 34.69
C PRO A 15 -35.43 31.09 33.23
N CYS A 16 -34.85 29.91 33.04
CA CYS A 16 -34.80 29.23 31.74
C CYS A 16 -36.22 28.97 31.19
N PRO A 17 -36.47 29.19 29.89
CA PRO A 17 -37.77 28.90 29.30
C PRO A 17 -38.00 27.39 29.20
N ARG A 18 -39.16 26.93 29.68
CA ARG A 18 -39.57 25.52 29.53
C ARG A 18 -39.98 25.26 28.07
N PRO A 19 -39.62 24.10 27.48
CA PRO A 19 -40.01 23.76 26.13
C PRO A 19 -41.52 23.48 26.05
N ASN A 20 -42.16 24.10 25.06
CA ASN A 20 -43.58 24.01 24.76
C ASN A 20 -43.93 22.60 24.22
N ARG A 21 -44.74 21.83 24.97
CA ARG A 21 -45.14 20.43 24.67
C ARG A 21 -46.07 20.27 23.45
N GLY A 22 -46.27 21.32 22.65
CA GLY A 22 -47.11 21.29 21.43
C GLY A 22 -46.38 20.92 20.13
N ARG A 23 -45.04 20.84 20.10
CA ARG A 23 -44.28 20.54 18.86
C ARG A 23 -44.02 19.06 18.59
N TYR A 24 -44.33 18.16 19.53
CA TYR A 24 -43.98 16.74 19.42
C TYR A 24 -44.97 15.86 18.65
N LEU A 25 -46.11 16.39 18.19
CA LEU A 25 -47.12 15.61 17.46
C LEU A 25 -47.12 15.79 15.94
N ARG A 26 -46.25 16.66 15.39
CA ARG A 26 -46.07 16.80 13.92
C ARG A 26 -44.77 16.19 13.39
N ALA A 27 -43.82 15.83 14.25
CA ALA A 27 -42.58 15.17 13.84
C ALA A 27 -42.74 13.65 13.61
N THR A 28 -43.75 13.01 14.21
CA THR A 28 -43.98 11.56 14.10
C THR A 28 -44.63 11.11 12.80
N ALA A 29 -45.32 12.01 12.08
CA ALA A 29 -45.93 11.68 10.78
C ALA A 29 -44.90 11.70 9.63
N LEU A 30 -43.94 12.64 9.64
CA LEU A 30 -42.91 12.74 8.60
C LEU A 30 -41.85 11.62 8.70
N VAL A 31 -41.50 11.19 9.92
CA VAL A 31 -40.53 10.11 10.11
C VAL A 31 -41.12 8.77 9.66
N ARG A 32 -42.43 8.54 9.82
CA ARG A 32 -43.10 7.32 9.31
C ARG A 32 -43.18 7.27 7.78
N ALA A 33 -43.41 8.40 7.11
CA ALA A 33 -43.39 8.44 5.63
C ALA A 33 -42.00 8.20 5.05
N THR A 34 -40.95 8.68 5.74
CA THR A 34 -39.55 8.47 5.33
C THR A 34 -39.11 7.00 5.52
N ILE A 35 -39.62 6.33 6.56
CA ILE A 35 -39.33 4.91 6.81
C ILE A 35 -40.12 4.01 5.82
N LEU A 36 -41.35 4.36 5.45
CA LEU A 36 -42.19 3.55 4.56
C LEU A 36 -41.82 3.66 3.06
N MET A 37 -41.15 4.73 2.63
CA MET A 37 -40.60 4.82 1.26
C MET A 37 -39.29 4.03 1.07
N LYS A 38 -38.70 3.52 2.15
CA LYS A 38 -37.44 2.77 2.14
C LYS A 38 -37.61 1.27 1.83
N GLU A 39 -38.86 0.81 1.72
CA GLU A 39 -39.21 -0.61 1.45
C GLU A 39 -39.95 -0.82 0.12
N LEU A 40 -39.77 0.07 -0.86
CA LEU A 40 -39.99 -0.36 -2.24
C LEU A 40 -38.79 -1.23 -2.65
N PRO A 41 -38.98 -2.46 -3.15
CA PRO A 41 -37.88 -3.22 -3.72
C PRO A 41 -37.32 -2.41 -4.89
N GLN A 42 -36.24 -1.67 -4.62
CA GLN A 42 -35.43 -1.08 -5.65
C GLN A 42 -34.90 -2.27 -6.44
N VAL A 43 -35.50 -2.53 -7.60
CA VAL A 43 -34.92 -3.41 -8.60
C VAL A 43 -33.61 -2.73 -8.98
N ARG A 44 -32.54 -3.06 -8.24
CA ARG A 44 -31.19 -2.69 -8.67
C ARG A 44 -31.07 -3.29 -10.05
N PRO A 45 -30.82 -2.50 -11.11
CA PRO A 45 -30.54 -3.08 -12.40
C PRO A 45 -29.43 -4.10 -12.15
N ARG A 46 -29.66 -5.36 -12.55
CA ARG A 46 -28.60 -6.38 -12.47
C ARG A 46 -27.39 -5.73 -13.14
N PRO A 47 -26.20 -5.69 -12.51
CA PRO A 47 -25.03 -5.18 -13.20
C PRO A 47 -24.96 -5.97 -14.50
N MET A 48 -24.99 -5.28 -15.65
CA MET A 48 -24.77 -5.97 -16.92
C MET A 48 -23.46 -6.71 -16.76
N THR A 49 -23.52 -8.04 -16.78
CA THR A 49 -22.36 -8.88 -16.67
C THR A 49 -21.57 -8.65 -17.94
N TRP A 50 -20.50 -7.88 -17.82
CA TRP A 50 -19.53 -7.74 -18.89
C TRP A 50 -19.06 -9.12 -19.30
N ASN A 51 -19.06 -9.40 -20.60
CA ASN A 51 -18.62 -10.66 -21.18
C ASN A 51 -17.50 -10.35 -22.17
N PRO A 52 -16.43 -11.16 -22.21
CA PRO A 52 -15.40 -10.98 -23.22
C PRO A 52 -15.99 -11.21 -24.61
N ASP A 53 -15.61 -10.35 -25.56
CA ASP A 53 -15.83 -10.57 -26.97
C ASP A 53 -14.83 -11.59 -27.53
N GLU A 54 -15.05 -12.00 -28.78
CA GLU A 54 -14.21 -12.97 -29.47
C GLU A 54 -12.76 -12.49 -29.62
N GLU A 55 -12.57 -11.19 -29.86
CA GLU A 55 -11.24 -10.57 -29.95
C GLU A 55 -10.50 -10.65 -28.61
N THR A 56 -11.18 -10.37 -27.50
CA THR A 56 -10.60 -10.52 -26.16
C THR A 56 -10.22 -11.97 -25.90
N LEU A 57 -11.08 -12.94 -26.22
CA LEU A 57 -10.77 -14.37 -26.03
C LEU A 57 -9.58 -14.82 -26.89
N ALA A 58 -9.50 -14.38 -28.15
CA ALA A 58 -8.35 -14.63 -29.02
C ALA A 58 -7.07 -14.04 -28.42
N PHE A 59 -7.13 -12.82 -27.91
CA PHE A 59 -6.02 -12.18 -27.22
C PHE A 59 -5.55 -12.98 -25.98
N LEU A 60 -6.47 -13.50 -25.16
CA LEU A 60 -6.09 -14.34 -24.00
C LEU A 60 -5.30 -15.59 -24.43
N ARG A 61 -5.74 -16.25 -25.52
CA ARG A 61 -5.10 -17.45 -26.08
C ARG A 61 -3.69 -17.14 -26.59
N LEU A 62 -3.53 -16.06 -27.35
CA LEU A 62 -2.24 -15.64 -27.88
C LEU A 62 -1.24 -15.31 -26.77
N VAL A 63 -1.68 -14.62 -25.71
CA VAL A 63 -0.82 -14.30 -24.56
C VAL A 63 -0.49 -15.55 -23.73
N ALA A 64 -1.41 -16.51 -23.63
CA ALA A 64 -1.15 -17.80 -23.01
C ALA A 64 -0.14 -18.64 -23.80
N LEU A 65 -0.28 -18.70 -25.13
CA LEU A 65 0.64 -19.38 -26.04
C LEU A 65 2.04 -18.77 -25.98
N GLN A 66 2.15 -17.43 -25.99
CA GLN A 66 3.41 -16.72 -25.78
C GLN A 66 4.08 -17.12 -24.47
N ASN A 67 3.31 -17.21 -23.37
CA ASN A 67 3.87 -17.66 -22.10
C ASN A 67 4.28 -19.14 -22.12
N ALA A 68 3.54 -20.00 -22.82
CA ALA A 68 3.92 -21.40 -22.98
C ALA A 68 5.23 -21.53 -23.79
N VAL A 69 5.38 -20.74 -24.86
CA VAL A 69 6.61 -20.68 -25.66
C VAL A 69 7.81 -20.21 -24.83
N GLU A 70 7.67 -19.12 -24.07
CA GLU A 70 8.75 -18.58 -23.24
C GLU A 70 9.22 -19.55 -22.13
N TYR A 71 8.32 -20.40 -21.64
CA TYR A 71 8.55 -21.31 -20.52
C TYR A 71 8.44 -22.78 -20.93
N ALA A 72 8.67 -23.12 -22.21
CA ALA A 72 8.74 -24.48 -22.73
C ALA A 72 7.56 -25.40 -22.29
N GLY A 73 6.33 -24.92 -22.48
CA GLY A 73 5.10 -25.65 -22.13
C GLY A 73 4.73 -25.60 -20.65
N GLN A 74 5.37 -24.73 -19.86
CA GLN A 74 5.08 -24.50 -18.44
C GLN A 74 4.45 -23.12 -18.20
N ALA A 75 3.47 -22.73 -19.03
CA ALA A 75 2.74 -21.49 -18.82
C ALA A 75 2.00 -21.51 -17.47
N VAL A 76 1.98 -20.36 -16.79
CA VAL A 76 1.36 -20.19 -15.48
C VAL A 76 0.30 -19.10 -15.53
N ALA A 77 -0.93 -19.43 -15.13
CA ALA A 77 -2.07 -18.51 -15.19
C ALA A 77 -1.82 -17.17 -14.48
N GLY A 78 -1.14 -17.16 -13.33
CA GLY A 78 -0.81 -15.91 -12.63
C GLY A 78 0.09 -14.97 -13.45
N SER A 79 1.07 -15.51 -14.16
CA SER A 79 1.96 -14.74 -15.04
C SER A 79 1.18 -14.15 -16.22
N VAL A 80 0.34 -14.98 -16.84
CA VAL A 80 -0.50 -14.59 -17.99
C VAL A 80 -1.52 -13.51 -17.60
N VAL A 81 -2.18 -13.65 -16.45
CA VAL A 81 -3.07 -12.60 -15.90
C VAL A 81 -2.32 -11.28 -15.75
N GLY A 82 -1.15 -11.29 -15.10
CA GLY A 82 -0.35 -10.08 -14.91
C GLY A 82 0.02 -9.39 -16.23
N ARG A 83 0.39 -10.19 -17.23
CA ARG A 83 0.73 -9.70 -18.57
C ARG A 83 -0.48 -9.06 -19.27
N ILE A 84 -1.63 -9.74 -19.30
CA ILE A 84 -2.88 -9.22 -19.89
C ILE A 84 -3.26 -7.88 -19.29
N MET A 85 -3.23 -7.76 -17.96
CA MET A 85 -3.60 -6.52 -17.25
C MET A 85 -2.60 -5.37 -17.47
N GLY A 86 -1.35 -5.70 -17.81
CA GLY A 86 -0.32 -4.75 -18.19
C GLY A 86 -0.46 -4.25 -19.64
N MET A 87 -0.96 -5.10 -20.54
CA MET A 87 -1.14 -4.78 -21.96
C MET A 87 -2.46 -4.06 -22.25
N ARG A 88 -3.55 -4.50 -21.60
CA ARG A 88 -4.91 -3.99 -21.80
C ARG A 88 -5.51 -3.51 -20.49
N ALA A 89 -5.40 -2.20 -20.25
CA ALA A 89 -5.88 -1.59 -19.00
C ALA A 89 -7.41 -1.65 -18.84
N ASP A 90 -8.14 -1.70 -19.96
CA ASP A 90 -9.60 -1.87 -20.05
C ASP A 90 -10.09 -3.19 -19.43
N LEU A 91 -9.25 -4.23 -19.39
CA LEU A 91 -9.61 -5.55 -18.85
C LEU A 91 -9.45 -5.64 -17.33
N ARG A 92 -8.77 -4.68 -16.68
CA ARG A 92 -8.50 -4.68 -15.23
C ARG A 92 -9.76 -4.80 -14.35
N PRO A 93 -10.87 -4.09 -14.63
CA PRO A 93 -12.10 -4.23 -13.84
C PRO A 93 -12.76 -5.61 -13.97
N HIS A 94 -12.41 -6.37 -15.01
CA HIS A 94 -13.06 -7.62 -15.40
C HIS A 94 -12.24 -8.87 -15.07
N GLY A 95 -11.11 -8.73 -14.36
CA GLY A 95 -10.19 -9.84 -14.08
C GLY A 95 -10.85 -11.07 -13.44
N ARG A 96 -11.86 -10.89 -12.58
CA ARG A 96 -12.60 -12.01 -11.97
C ARG A 96 -13.39 -12.81 -13.00
N VAL A 97 -13.96 -12.15 -14.01
CA VAL A 97 -14.73 -12.78 -15.09
C VAL A 97 -13.78 -13.48 -16.09
N LEU A 98 -12.61 -12.89 -16.32
CA LEU A 98 -11.62 -13.41 -17.26
C LEU A 98 -10.81 -14.59 -16.71
N ALA A 99 -10.65 -14.70 -15.39
CA ALA A 99 -9.78 -15.71 -14.77
C ALA A 99 -10.05 -17.16 -15.23
N PRO A 100 -11.32 -17.64 -15.34
CA PRO A 100 -11.60 -18.98 -15.87
C PRO A 100 -11.16 -19.14 -17.33
N ALA A 101 -11.45 -18.15 -18.18
CA ALA A 101 -11.06 -18.19 -19.60
C ALA A 101 -9.54 -18.18 -19.77
N ILE A 102 -8.82 -17.42 -18.95
CA ILE A 102 -7.35 -17.40 -18.92
C ILE A 102 -6.79 -18.76 -18.49
N ALA A 103 -7.38 -19.38 -17.46
CA ALA A 103 -6.95 -20.70 -16.99
C ALA A 103 -7.14 -21.77 -18.07
N THR A 104 -8.27 -21.74 -18.78
CA THR A 104 -8.51 -22.60 -19.95
C THR A 104 -7.48 -22.37 -21.05
N ALA A 105 -7.25 -21.12 -21.45
CA ALA A 105 -6.27 -20.79 -22.48
C ALA A 105 -4.83 -21.25 -22.13
N VAL A 106 -4.45 -21.17 -20.85
CA VAL A 106 -3.14 -21.66 -20.36
C VAL A 106 -3.05 -23.18 -20.43
N ALA A 107 -4.11 -23.89 -20.06
CA ALA A 107 -4.14 -25.34 -20.16
C ALA A 107 -4.07 -25.79 -21.63
N GLU A 108 -4.82 -25.14 -22.52
CA GLU A 108 -4.79 -25.37 -23.97
C GLU A 108 -3.39 -25.12 -24.54
N ALA A 109 -2.75 -24.00 -24.18
CA ALA A 109 -1.41 -23.67 -24.65
C ALA A 109 -0.34 -24.68 -24.19
N ASN A 110 -0.41 -25.14 -22.93
CA ASN A 110 0.52 -26.15 -22.43
C ASN A 110 0.28 -27.52 -23.08
N ALA A 111 -0.99 -27.89 -23.30
CA ALA A 111 -1.34 -29.12 -24.02
C ALA A 111 -0.84 -29.07 -25.46
N PHE A 112 -1.04 -27.95 -26.16
CA PHE A 112 -0.55 -27.75 -27.52
C PHE A 112 0.97 -27.95 -27.62
N VAL A 113 1.74 -27.32 -26.73
CA VAL A 113 3.20 -27.50 -26.70
C VAL A 113 3.60 -28.94 -26.37
N ALA A 114 2.82 -29.65 -25.55
CA ALA A 114 3.08 -31.05 -25.22
C ALA A 114 2.78 -32.02 -26.38
N GLU A 115 1.80 -31.69 -27.22
CA GLU A 115 1.37 -32.52 -28.36
C GLU A 115 2.19 -32.23 -29.63
N GLU A 116 2.28 -30.96 -30.02
CA GLU A 116 2.86 -30.50 -31.30
C GLU A 116 4.33 -30.04 -31.16
N GLY A 117 4.79 -29.81 -29.93
CA GLY A 117 6.15 -29.38 -29.64
C GLY A 117 6.34 -27.85 -29.63
N LEU A 118 7.51 -27.44 -29.16
CA LEU A 118 7.82 -26.01 -28.93
C LEU A 118 7.99 -25.23 -30.24
N GLU A 119 8.56 -25.85 -31.27
CA GLU A 119 8.77 -25.23 -32.58
C GLU A 119 7.45 -24.91 -33.27
N ALA A 120 6.49 -25.86 -33.26
CA ALA A 120 5.15 -25.64 -33.79
C ALA A 120 4.43 -24.48 -33.07
N ALA A 121 4.56 -24.39 -31.75
CA ALA A 121 3.98 -23.29 -30.97
C ALA A 121 4.61 -21.93 -31.28
N GLN A 122 5.90 -21.89 -31.59
CA GLN A 122 6.58 -20.69 -32.04
C GLN A 122 6.12 -20.26 -33.43
N GLU A 123 5.97 -21.20 -34.37
CA GLU A 123 5.49 -20.92 -35.72
C GLU A 123 4.04 -20.43 -35.72
N GLU A 124 3.16 -21.06 -34.92
CA GLU A 124 1.78 -20.62 -34.78
C GLU A 124 1.69 -19.20 -34.20
N LEU A 125 2.48 -18.92 -33.16
CA LEU A 125 2.52 -17.59 -32.58
C LEU A 125 3.09 -16.55 -33.57
N ALA A 126 4.12 -16.91 -34.35
CA ALA A 126 4.69 -16.05 -35.39
C ALA A 126 3.69 -15.72 -36.50
N SER A 127 2.84 -16.68 -36.86
CA SER A 127 1.80 -16.52 -37.88
C SER A 127 0.66 -15.62 -37.41
N LEU A 128 0.22 -15.79 -36.15
CA LEU A 128 -0.98 -15.12 -35.63
C LEU A 128 -0.69 -13.77 -34.98
N ALA A 129 0.44 -13.64 -34.29
CA ALA A 129 0.79 -12.44 -33.50
C ALA A 129 2.32 -12.26 -33.39
N PRO A 130 3.01 -11.93 -34.50
CA PRO A 130 4.46 -11.76 -34.51
C PRO A 130 4.95 -10.69 -33.52
N GLU A 131 4.13 -9.68 -33.22
CA GLU A 131 4.41 -8.65 -32.24
C GLU A 131 4.53 -9.18 -30.80
N LEU A 132 4.01 -10.37 -30.51
CA LEU A 132 4.19 -11.03 -29.22
C LEU A 132 5.50 -11.82 -29.14
N LEU A 133 6.20 -12.08 -30.24
CA LEU A 133 7.53 -12.68 -30.19
C LEU A 133 8.63 -11.66 -29.88
N GLU A 134 8.37 -10.37 -30.12
CA GLU A 134 9.31 -9.31 -29.76
C GLU A 134 9.42 -9.21 -28.24
N SER A 135 10.57 -9.63 -27.71
CA SER A 135 10.90 -9.50 -26.29
C SER A 135 10.82 -8.02 -25.90
N ARG A 136 9.79 -7.66 -25.10
CA ARG A 136 9.75 -6.33 -24.49
C ARG A 136 11.04 -6.14 -23.69
N PRO A 137 11.72 -4.98 -23.82
CA PRO A 137 12.91 -4.72 -23.02
C PRO A 137 12.52 -4.89 -21.55
N LYS A 138 13.15 -5.88 -20.90
CA LYS A 138 12.95 -6.16 -19.48
C LYS A 138 13.22 -4.84 -18.76
N ALA A 139 12.19 -4.27 -18.16
CA ALA A 139 12.32 -3.00 -17.44
C ALA A 139 13.53 -3.13 -16.51
N GLU A 140 14.55 -2.29 -16.74
CA GLU A 140 15.79 -2.37 -16.00
C GLU A 140 15.44 -2.25 -14.52
N ARG A 141 15.66 -3.35 -13.79
CA ARG A 141 15.38 -3.39 -12.38
C ARG A 141 16.36 -2.40 -11.75
N ARG A 142 15.86 -1.31 -11.19
CA ARG A 142 16.70 -0.33 -10.49
C ARG A 142 17.54 -1.07 -9.44
N VAL A 143 18.86 -1.05 -9.64
CA VAL A 143 19.83 -1.65 -8.72
C VAL A 143 20.32 -0.57 -7.77
N GLY A 144 20.27 -0.86 -6.47
CA GLY A 144 20.79 0.04 -5.44
C GLY A 144 19.81 1.13 -4.98
N LEU A 145 20.32 2.01 -4.12
CA LEU A 145 19.58 3.13 -3.57
C LEU A 145 19.55 4.29 -4.59
N PRO A 146 18.42 5.01 -4.72
CA PRO A 146 18.38 6.22 -5.54
C PRO A 146 19.32 7.28 -4.98
N ASP A 147 19.71 8.25 -5.80
CA ASP A 147 20.51 9.36 -5.29
C ASP A 147 19.67 10.31 -4.45
N LEU A 148 20.28 10.90 -3.43
CA LEU A 148 19.68 11.96 -2.63
C LEU A 148 19.73 13.27 -3.41
N GLU A 149 18.58 13.93 -3.53
CA GLU A 149 18.47 15.20 -4.26
C GLU A 149 19.31 16.30 -3.56
N GLY A 150 20.18 16.97 -4.32
CA GLY A 150 21.05 18.02 -3.80
C GLY A 150 22.17 17.55 -2.87
N ALA A 151 22.37 16.23 -2.71
CA ALA A 151 23.44 15.70 -1.88
C ALA A 151 24.81 16.05 -2.46
N LYS A 152 25.67 16.58 -1.59
CA LYS A 152 27.08 16.82 -1.86
C LYS A 152 27.92 15.93 -0.97
N GLU A 153 29.00 15.44 -1.53
CA GLU A 153 29.97 14.62 -0.81
C GLU A 153 30.55 15.40 0.39
N GLY A 154 30.56 14.78 1.56
CA GLY A 154 30.98 15.40 2.82
C GLY A 154 29.93 16.25 3.54
N GLU A 155 28.82 16.60 2.88
CA GLU A 155 27.77 17.47 3.47
C GLU A 155 26.55 16.67 3.99
N VAL A 156 26.42 15.40 3.63
CA VAL A 156 25.28 14.56 4.04
C VAL A 156 25.38 14.21 5.52
N VAL A 157 24.34 14.54 6.30
CA VAL A 157 24.20 14.15 7.71
C VAL A 157 22.89 13.40 7.89
N LEU A 158 23.00 12.16 8.37
CA LEU A 158 21.88 11.25 8.56
C LEU A 158 21.74 10.89 10.04
N ARG A 159 20.52 10.63 10.49
CA ARG A 159 20.23 10.25 11.87
C ARG A 159 19.45 8.95 11.90
N PHE A 160 19.94 7.99 12.67
CA PHE A 160 19.17 6.84 13.11
C PHE A 160 18.80 7.02 14.58
N ALA A 161 17.49 7.01 14.87
CA ALA A 161 16.95 7.39 16.17
C ALA A 161 16.02 6.34 16.76
N PRO A 162 16.55 5.22 17.26
CA PRO A 162 15.74 4.21 17.91
C PRO A 162 15.31 4.69 19.30
N ASN A 163 14.10 4.30 19.71
CA ASN A 163 13.74 4.37 21.11
C ASN A 163 14.46 3.20 21.84
N PRO A 164 15.19 3.47 22.94
CA PRO A 164 15.97 2.47 23.66
C PRO A 164 15.08 1.61 24.57
N ASN A 165 14.00 1.01 24.07
CA ASN A 165 13.08 0.17 24.84
C ASN A 165 13.29 -1.34 24.63
N GLY A 166 14.40 -1.73 24.00
CA GLY A 166 14.75 -3.11 23.66
C GLY A 166 15.74 -3.20 22.49
N PRO A 167 16.06 -4.43 22.03
CA PRO A 167 16.98 -4.65 20.91
C PRO A 167 16.38 -4.23 19.55
N LEU A 168 17.23 -4.00 18.56
CA LEU A 168 16.81 -3.59 17.22
C LEU A 168 16.13 -4.75 16.46
N SER A 169 14.83 -4.59 16.19
CA SER A 169 14.13 -5.43 15.20
C SER A 169 14.70 -5.34 13.77
N PHE A 170 14.32 -6.29 12.92
CA PHE A 170 14.64 -6.27 11.48
C PHE A 170 14.15 -4.99 10.76
N GLY A 171 13.06 -4.39 11.23
CA GLY A 171 12.57 -3.11 10.70
C GLY A 171 13.56 -1.97 10.96
N HIS A 172 14.21 -1.97 12.12
CA HIS A 172 15.27 -1.03 12.46
C HIS A 172 16.52 -1.25 11.59
N ALA A 173 16.90 -2.51 11.37
CA ALA A 173 18.05 -2.85 10.53
C ALA A 173 17.93 -2.23 9.13
N ARG A 174 16.74 -2.25 8.52
CA ARG A 174 16.50 -1.58 7.23
C ARG A 174 16.80 -0.08 7.30
N GLY A 175 16.27 0.61 8.30
CA GLY A 175 16.49 2.05 8.47
C GLY A 175 17.97 2.36 8.70
N LEU A 176 18.61 1.59 9.57
CA LEU A 176 20.03 1.76 9.88
C LEU A 176 20.92 1.52 8.66
N VAL A 177 20.76 0.40 7.95
CA VAL A 177 21.57 0.04 6.78
C VAL A 177 21.39 1.05 5.64
N ILE A 178 20.17 1.54 5.39
CA ILE A 178 19.94 2.56 4.37
C ILE A 178 20.66 3.87 4.73
N ASN A 179 20.56 4.32 5.99
CA ASN A 179 21.26 5.52 6.43
C ASN A 179 22.78 5.34 6.40
N GLY A 180 23.29 4.18 6.83
CA GLY A 180 24.71 3.85 6.79
C GLY A 180 25.26 3.83 5.36
N ALA A 181 24.53 3.21 4.42
CA ALA A 181 24.91 3.15 3.01
C ALA A 181 24.95 4.54 2.35
N TYR A 182 24.02 5.44 2.68
CA TYR A 182 24.08 6.82 2.21
C TYR A 182 25.21 7.62 2.85
N ALA A 183 25.46 7.44 4.14
CA ALA A 183 26.60 8.08 4.81
C ALA A 183 27.92 7.64 4.18
N GLU A 184 28.08 6.36 3.86
CA GLU A 184 29.26 5.86 3.14
C GLU A 184 29.34 6.42 1.71
N ARG A 185 28.25 6.31 0.93
CA ARG A 185 28.20 6.75 -0.47
C ARG A 185 28.58 8.22 -0.64
N TYR A 186 28.10 9.09 0.25
CA TYR A 186 28.33 10.52 0.17
C TYR A 186 29.43 11.01 1.11
N LYS A 187 30.25 10.11 1.70
CA LYS A 187 31.26 10.44 2.73
C LYS A 187 30.69 11.37 3.82
N GLY A 188 29.43 11.13 4.17
CA GLY A 188 28.66 11.86 5.14
C GLY A 188 28.82 11.31 6.56
N ILE A 189 27.98 11.81 7.46
CA ILE A 189 27.99 11.49 8.88
C ILE A 189 26.70 10.73 9.23
N LEU A 190 26.84 9.59 9.89
CA LEU A 190 25.73 8.89 10.55
C LEU A 190 25.72 9.19 12.05
N ILE A 191 24.60 9.75 12.51
CA ILE A 191 24.35 10.04 13.93
C ILE A 191 23.45 8.93 14.49
N LEU A 192 23.91 8.25 15.54
CA LEU A 192 23.08 7.39 16.38
C LEU A 192 22.59 8.22 17.58
N GLY A 193 21.31 8.58 17.56
CA GLY A 193 20.72 9.42 18.61
C GLY A 193 19.46 8.81 19.20
N PHE A 194 19.50 8.42 20.47
CA PHE A 194 18.39 7.77 21.16
C PHE A 194 17.17 8.70 21.30
N ASP A 195 15.97 8.16 21.07
CA ASP A 195 14.69 8.84 21.33
C ASP A 195 14.05 8.26 22.61
N ASP A 196 14.50 8.77 23.75
CA ASP A 196 14.12 8.36 25.11
C ASP A 196 13.00 9.23 25.71
N THR A 197 12.27 9.97 24.87
CA THR A 197 11.29 10.96 25.29
C THR A 197 9.98 10.36 25.84
N ASP A 198 9.65 9.12 25.46
CA ASP A 198 8.43 8.43 25.87
C ASP A 198 8.68 7.54 27.10
N THR A 199 8.26 8.01 28.28
CA THR A 199 8.45 7.29 29.55
C THR A 199 7.27 6.39 29.94
N VAL A 200 6.17 6.40 29.18
CA VAL A 200 4.91 5.74 29.59
C VAL A 200 4.60 4.54 28.70
N VAL A 201 4.67 4.69 27.39
CA VAL A 201 4.30 3.63 26.44
C VAL A 201 5.52 2.80 26.06
N LYS A 202 6.69 3.42 25.97
CA LYS A 202 7.94 2.79 25.53
C LYS A 202 9.10 3.22 26.43
N PRO A 203 9.07 2.85 27.73
CA PRO A 203 10.06 3.30 28.68
C PRO A 203 11.47 2.86 28.26
N PRO A 204 12.47 3.76 28.35
CA PRO A 204 13.87 3.43 28.11
C PRO A 204 14.37 2.31 29.03
N MET A 205 15.08 1.35 28.46
CA MET A 205 15.81 0.29 29.14
C MET A 205 17.30 0.63 29.12
N PRO A 206 17.98 0.77 30.28
CA PRO A 206 19.40 1.09 30.35
C PRO A 206 20.28 0.14 29.51
N GLU A 207 19.95 -1.14 29.45
CA GLU A 207 20.71 -2.16 28.72
C GLU A 207 20.57 -2.02 27.18
N ALA A 208 19.48 -1.39 26.73
CA ALA A 208 19.25 -1.19 25.30
C ALA A 208 20.21 -0.18 24.69
N TYR A 209 20.72 0.79 25.46
CA TYR A 209 21.68 1.77 24.96
C TYR A 209 22.98 1.13 24.45
N ASP A 210 23.53 0.19 25.23
CA ASP A 210 24.75 -0.52 24.87
C ASP A 210 24.49 -1.55 23.77
N THR A 211 23.37 -2.27 23.87
CA THR A 211 22.99 -3.29 22.88
C THR A 211 22.78 -2.66 21.50
N ILE A 212 22.06 -1.54 21.41
CA ILE A 212 21.78 -0.83 20.16
C ILE A 212 23.09 -0.31 19.53
N GLN A 213 24.06 0.14 20.33
CA GLN A 213 25.37 0.55 19.82
C GLN A 213 26.12 -0.64 19.21
N GLN A 214 26.16 -1.78 19.90
CA GLN A 214 26.81 -3.00 19.43
C GLN A 214 26.13 -3.54 18.16
N GLU A 215 24.80 -3.58 18.12
CA GLU A 215 24.03 -4.00 16.95
C GLU A 215 24.25 -3.04 15.77
N THR A 216 24.40 -1.74 16.06
CA THR A 216 24.71 -0.74 15.03
C THR A 216 26.07 -1.00 14.40
N GLU A 217 27.09 -1.19 15.22
CA GLU A 217 28.44 -1.50 14.75
C GLU A 217 28.49 -2.84 14.01
N TRP A 218 27.79 -3.85 14.50
CA TRP A 218 27.72 -5.16 13.87
C TRP A 218 27.04 -5.11 12.48
N LEU A 219 25.92 -4.39 12.35
CA LEU A 219 25.18 -4.28 11.08
C LEU A 219 25.93 -3.47 10.03
N LEU A 220 26.67 -2.44 10.45
CA LEU A 220 27.36 -1.53 9.54
C LEU A 220 28.83 -1.90 9.31
N GLY A 221 29.39 -2.78 10.13
CA GLY A 221 30.84 -3.05 10.17
C GLY A 221 31.69 -1.88 10.68
N ARG A 222 31.04 -0.83 11.22
CA ARG A 222 31.67 0.36 11.79
C ARG A 222 30.75 1.02 12.82
N PRO A 223 31.28 1.70 13.84
CA PRO A 223 30.45 2.50 14.73
C PRO A 223 29.83 3.70 13.98
N ALA A 224 28.76 4.25 14.55
CA ALA A 224 28.21 5.53 14.12
C ALA A 224 29.24 6.65 14.34
N ASP A 225 29.25 7.65 13.45
CA ASP A 225 30.23 8.74 13.47
C ASP A 225 30.03 9.67 14.68
N ARG A 226 28.79 9.79 15.16
CA ARG A 226 28.44 10.47 16.40
C ARG A 226 27.43 9.62 17.17
N GLY A 227 27.77 9.28 18.41
CA GLY A 227 26.86 8.65 19.37
C GLY A 227 26.53 9.63 20.48
N GLY A 228 25.26 9.78 20.82
CA GLY A 228 24.86 10.61 21.96
C GLY A 228 23.35 10.78 22.09
N ILE A 229 22.92 10.97 23.33
CA ILE A 229 21.57 11.45 23.64
C ILE A 229 21.45 12.84 23.01
N ALA A 230 20.41 13.08 22.21
CA ALA A 230 20.10 14.42 21.72
C ALA A 230 19.79 15.30 22.94
N ARG A 231 20.79 16.03 23.43
CA ARG A 231 20.64 17.07 24.46
C ARG A 231 20.85 18.43 23.84
#